data_AF-A0A0D4CNG5-F1
#
_entry.id   AF-A0A0D4CNG5-F1
#
_cell.length_a   1.000
_cell.length_b   1.000
_cell.length_c   1.000
_cell.angle_alpha   90.00
_cell.angle_beta   90.00
_cell.angle_gamma   90.00
#
_symmetry.space_group_name_H-M   'P 1'
#
loop_
_entity.id
_entity.type
_entity.pdbx_description
1 polymer ?
#
loop_
_entity_poly.entity_id
_entity_poly.type
_entity_poly.pdbx_seq_one_letter_code
_entity_poly.pdbx_strand_id
1 'polypeptide(L)'
;MATKSVIRSNSKRKHYIVVYKGDNAIAQGYADDVAKELNITYSTLSYMMSPAYKKRVDTHKHRLKGYTTVVDLDEKPKMPTPKQVANYYLRHSTGETAEHYNCSTATVCRFFRQVHGCSKYQYLEKQYAKQN
;
A
#
# COMPACT_ATOMS: atom_id res chain seq x y z
N MET A 1 2.59 27.28 -35.36
CA MET A 1 3.09 26.72 -34.09
C MET A 1 1.94 26.02 -33.39
N ALA A 2 1.84 24.69 -33.51
CA ALA A 2 0.80 23.91 -32.85
C ALA A 2 1.24 23.58 -31.42
N THR A 3 0.57 24.15 -30.42
CA THR A 3 0.72 23.75 -29.03
C THR A 3 0.30 22.29 -28.89
N LYS A 4 1.25 21.41 -28.58
CA LYS A 4 0.97 20.04 -28.18
C LYS A 4 0.07 20.10 -26.95
N SER A 5 -1.22 19.85 -27.15
CA SER A 5 -2.17 19.59 -26.09
C SER A 5 -1.63 18.42 -25.27
N VAL A 6 -1.22 18.70 -24.04
CA VAL A 6 -0.87 17.68 -23.06
C VAL A 6 -2.15 16.89 -22.81
N ILE A 7 -2.28 15.74 -23.47
CA ILE A 7 -3.29 14.72 -23.16
C ILE A 7 -2.96 14.22 -21.76
N ARG A 8 -3.48 14.89 -20.74
CA ARG A 8 -3.60 14.34 -19.38
C ARG A 8 -5.08 14.14 -19.06
N SER A 9 -5.77 13.42 -19.93
CA SER A 9 -7.00 12.72 -19.56
C SER A 9 -6.64 11.39 -18.89
N ASN A 10 -5.79 11.40 -17.85
CA ASN A 10 -5.70 10.25 -16.97
C ASN A 10 -6.97 10.29 -16.13
N SER A 11 -7.99 9.58 -16.60
CA SER A 11 -9.29 9.55 -15.95
C SER A 11 -9.09 9.06 -14.53
N LYS A 12 -9.43 9.91 -13.54
CA LYS A 12 -9.42 9.58 -12.11
C LYS A 12 -10.29 8.35 -11.74
N ARG A 13 -11.02 7.77 -12.71
CA ARG A 13 -11.71 6.50 -12.59
C ARG A 13 -10.78 5.28 -12.60
N LYS A 14 -9.60 5.41 -13.21
CA LYS A 14 -8.58 4.34 -13.26
C LYS A 14 -7.62 4.36 -12.07
N HIS A 15 -7.81 5.28 -11.15
CA HIS A 15 -6.99 5.38 -9.95
C HIS A 15 -7.39 4.29 -8.96
N TYR A 16 -6.38 3.75 -8.27
CA TYR A 16 -6.58 2.82 -7.18
C TYR A 16 -6.84 3.61 -5.91
N ILE A 17 -7.97 3.32 -5.26
CA ILE A 17 -8.45 4.02 -4.10
C ILE A 17 -8.52 3.07 -2.91
N VAL A 18 -8.09 3.56 -1.75
CA VAL A 18 -8.34 2.91 -0.46
C VAL A 18 -9.13 3.86 0.42
N VAL A 19 -10.24 3.35 0.95
CA VAL A 19 -11.16 4.10 1.79
C VAL A 19 -11.10 3.54 3.20
N TYR A 20 -10.84 4.40 4.17
CA TYR A 20 -10.74 4.05 5.59
C TYR A 20 -11.86 4.69 6.37
N LYS A 21 -12.35 4.04 7.42
CA LYS A 21 -13.23 4.62 8.44
C LYS A 21 -12.51 4.58 9.79
N GLY A 22 -12.02 5.72 10.26
CA GLY A 22 -11.02 5.76 11.32
C GLY A 22 -9.75 5.02 10.87
N ASP A 23 -9.31 4.02 11.65
CA ASP A 23 -8.10 3.23 11.34
C ASP A 23 -8.39 1.98 10.49
N ASN A 24 -9.67 1.67 10.23
CA ASN A 24 -10.06 0.46 9.52
C ASN A 24 -10.28 0.74 8.03
N ALA A 25 -9.59 0.00 7.15
CA ALA A 25 -9.90 0.01 5.72
C ALA A 25 -11.28 -0.64 5.50
N ILE A 26 -12.18 0.07 4.81
CA ILE A 26 -13.55 -0.38 4.54
C ILE A 26 -13.80 -0.77 3.08
N ALA A 27 -13.02 -0.23 2.13
CA ALA A 27 -13.08 -0.59 0.72
C ALA A 27 -11.73 -0.29 0.04
N GLN A 28 -11.37 -1.10 -0.96
CA GLN A 28 -10.15 -0.89 -1.75
C GLN A 28 -10.33 -1.42 -3.18
N GLY A 29 -9.82 -0.69 -4.17
CA GLY A 29 -9.97 -1.09 -5.57
C GLY A 29 -9.84 0.08 -6.52
N TYR A 30 -10.19 -0.13 -7.79
CA TYR A 30 -10.33 1.01 -8.70
C TYR A 30 -11.53 1.87 -8.32
N ALA A 31 -11.46 3.16 -8.61
CA ALA A 31 -12.44 4.13 -8.13
C ALA A 31 -13.91 3.77 -8.46
N ASP A 32 -14.16 3.21 -9.64
CA ASP A 32 -15.49 2.79 -10.06
C ASP A 32 -16.01 1.59 -9.24
N ASP A 33 -15.13 0.66 -8.86
CA ASP A 33 -15.50 -0.51 -8.07
C ASP A 33 -15.76 -0.11 -6.61
N VAL A 34 -14.91 0.76 -6.06
CA VAL A 34 -15.06 1.28 -4.70
C VAL A 34 -16.34 2.11 -4.55
N ALA A 35 -16.68 2.92 -5.56
CA ALA A 35 -17.94 3.68 -5.55
C ALA A 35 -19.16 2.75 -5.49
N LYS A 36 -19.14 1.64 -6.24
CA LYS A 36 -20.20 0.63 -6.22
C LYS A 36 -20.26 -0.12 -4.89
N GLU A 37 -19.11 -0.55 -4.37
CA GLU A 37 -19.01 -1.28 -3.09
C GLU A 37 -19.56 -0.46 -1.93
N LEU A 38 -19.26 0.85 -1.90
CA LEU A 38 -19.73 1.77 -0.87
C LEU A 38 -21.15 2.30 -1.14
N ASN A 39 -21.75 1.94 -2.27
CA ASN A 39 -23.04 2.46 -2.74
C ASN A 39 -23.11 4.00 -2.75
N ILE A 40 -22.06 4.64 -3.27
CA ILE A 40 -21.95 6.10 -3.41
C ILE A 40 -21.73 6.51 -4.86
N THR A 41 -22.05 7.76 -5.17
CA THR A 41 -21.71 8.32 -6.49
C THR A 41 -20.22 8.60 -6.61
N TYR A 42 -19.69 8.53 -7.83
CA TYR A 42 -18.32 8.95 -8.11
C TYR A 42 -18.07 10.42 -7.72
N SER A 43 -19.08 11.29 -7.86
CA SER A 43 -18.98 12.70 -7.44
C SER A 43 -18.73 12.82 -5.93
N THR A 44 -19.41 11.99 -5.12
CA THR A 44 -19.18 11.90 -3.68
C THR A 44 -17.77 11.42 -3.39
N LEU A 45 -17.33 10.35 -4.04
CA LEU A 45 -15.97 9.82 -3.88
C LEU A 45 -14.90 10.87 -4.28
N SER A 46 -15.13 11.59 -5.39
CA SER A 46 -14.26 12.67 -5.85
C SER A 46 -14.21 13.86 -4.88
N TYR A 47 -15.32 14.20 -4.23
CA TYR A 47 -15.33 15.20 -3.17
C TYR A 47 -14.49 14.74 -1.97
N MET A 48 -14.58 13.47 -1.58
CA MET A 48 -13.79 12.90 -0.48
C MET A 48 -12.29 12.88 -0.77
N MET A 49 -11.89 12.79 -2.04
CA MET A 49 -10.50 12.93 -2.48
C MET A 49 -10.00 14.38 -2.54
N SER A 50 -10.91 15.36 -2.47
CA SER A 50 -10.56 16.77 -2.64
C SER A 50 -9.74 17.33 -1.46
N PRO A 51 -8.88 18.33 -1.70
CA PRO A 51 -8.16 19.02 -0.62
C PRO A 51 -9.09 19.64 0.43
N ALA A 52 -10.26 20.12 0.03
CA ALA A 52 -11.24 20.71 0.94
C ALA A 52 -11.77 19.69 1.94
N TYR A 53 -12.06 18.47 1.49
CA TYR A 53 -12.51 17.39 2.37
C TYR A 53 -11.39 16.93 3.30
N LYS A 54 -10.16 16.74 2.78
CA LYS A 54 -8.98 16.42 3.60
C LYS A 54 -8.77 17.44 4.72
N LYS A 55 -8.79 18.73 4.38
CA LYS A 55 -8.70 19.83 5.36
C LYS A 55 -9.81 19.75 6.42
N ARG A 56 -11.04 19.43 6.01
CA ARG A 56 -12.18 19.28 6.94
C ARG A 56 -11.99 18.10 7.89
N VAL A 57 -11.53 16.95 7.39
CA VAL A 57 -11.23 15.76 8.21
C VAL A 57 -10.11 16.06 9.20
N ASP A 58 -9.03 16.70 8.75
CA ASP A 58 -7.90 17.06 9.61
C ASP A 58 -8.30 18.09 10.69
N THR A 59 -9.05 19.12 10.32
CA THR A 59 -9.48 20.20 11.24
C THR A 59 -10.48 19.69 12.28
N HIS A 60 -11.28 18.66 11.97
CA HIS A 60 -12.35 18.17 12.84
C HIS A 60 -12.20 16.71 13.27
N LYS A 61 -10.96 16.19 13.21
CA LYS A 61 -10.62 14.78 13.45
C LYS A 61 -11.22 14.20 14.75
N HIS A 62 -11.30 15.01 15.81
CA HIS A 62 -11.82 14.60 17.13
C HIS A 62 -13.35 14.69 17.28
N ARG A 63 -14.05 15.38 16.36
CA ARG A 63 -15.50 15.65 16.48
C ARG A 63 -16.35 14.71 15.62
N LEU A 64 -15.74 14.02 14.65
CA LEU A 64 -16.46 13.17 13.69
C LEU A 64 -16.18 11.69 13.98
N LYS A 65 -17.07 11.03 14.74
CA LYS A 65 -17.04 9.56 14.86
C LYS A 65 -17.26 8.94 13.47
N GLY A 66 -16.31 8.13 13.00
CA GLY A 66 -16.44 7.40 11.75
C GLY A 66 -16.15 8.20 10.47
N TYR A 67 -15.25 9.19 10.53
CA TYR A 67 -14.78 9.91 9.34
C TYR A 67 -14.12 8.95 8.35
N THR A 68 -14.20 9.31 7.07
CA THR A 68 -13.70 8.47 6.00
C THR A 68 -12.50 9.11 5.32
N THR A 69 -11.29 8.55 5.45
CA THR A 69 -10.13 9.03 4.68
C THR A 69 -10.00 8.26 3.38
N VAL A 70 -9.72 8.97 2.30
CA VAL A 70 -9.56 8.39 0.96
C VAL A 70 -8.14 8.64 0.48
N VAL A 71 -7.43 7.55 0.21
CA VAL A 71 -6.11 7.57 -0.41
C VAL A 71 -6.28 7.29 -1.89
N ASP A 72 -5.86 8.24 -2.71
CA ASP A 72 -5.89 8.20 -4.17
C ASP A 72 -4.49 7.87 -4.68
N LEU A 73 -4.35 6.75 -5.39
CA LEU A 73 -3.10 6.25 -5.95
C LEU A 73 -3.26 6.11 -7.47
N ASP A 74 -2.28 6.60 -8.24
CA ASP A 74 -2.31 6.51 -9.70
C ASP A 74 -2.35 5.04 -10.18
N GLU A 75 -1.70 4.14 -9.45
CA GLU A 75 -1.65 2.70 -9.74
C GLU A 75 -1.79 1.88 -8.45
N LYS A 76 -2.21 0.62 -8.60
CA LYS A 76 -2.26 -0.33 -7.48
C LYS A 76 -0.86 -0.48 -6.88
N PRO A 77 -0.69 -0.29 -5.56
CA PRO A 77 0.62 -0.45 -4.94
C PRO A 77 1.11 -1.88 -5.17
N LYS A 78 2.28 -2.01 -5.80
CA LYS A 78 2.92 -3.31 -6.01
C LYS A 78 3.51 -3.77 -4.68
N MET A 79 2.74 -4.56 -3.94
CA MET A 79 3.24 -5.14 -2.70
C MET A 79 4.41 -6.08 -3.00
N PRO A 80 5.48 -6.02 -2.20
CA PRO A 80 6.62 -6.90 -2.39
C PRO A 80 6.20 -8.34 -2.12
N THR A 81 6.55 -9.24 -3.02
CA THR A 81 6.25 -10.66 -2.82
C THR A 81 7.14 -11.23 -1.71
N PRO A 82 6.67 -12.22 -0.93
CA PRO A 82 7.48 -12.84 0.12
C PRO A 82 8.84 -13.35 -0.39
N LYS A 83 8.87 -13.86 -1.63
CA LYS A 83 10.10 -14.32 -2.31
C LYS A 83 11.09 -13.18 -2.56
N GLN A 84 10.62 -12.02 -3.02
CA GLN A 84 11.50 -10.87 -3.26
C GLN A 84 12.13 -10.39 -1.95
N VAL A 85 11.31 -10.25 -0.89
CA VAL A 85 11.78 -9.83 0.43
C VAL A 85 12.77 -10.83 1.01
N ALA A 86 12.48 -12.13 0.91
CA ALA A 86 13.37 -13.18 1.42
C ALA A 86 14.73 -13.19 0.72
N ASN A 87 14.74 -13.06 -0.63
CA ASN A 87 15.96 -13.03 -1.42
C ASN A 87 16.83 -11.80 -1.12
N TYR A 88 16.22 -10.62 -0.95
CA TYR A 88 16.94 -9.41 -0.56
C TYR A 88 17.52 -9.55 0.85
N TYR A 89 16.72 -10.07 1.79
CA TYR A 89 17.12 -10.25 3.18
C TYR A 89 18.31 -11.23 3.35
N LEU A 90 18.59 -12.11 2.39
CA LEU A 90 19.81 -12.95 2.45
C LEU A 90 21.09 -12.11 2.46
N ARG A 91 21.12 -11.01 1.69
CA ARG A 91 22.32 -10.18 1.49
C ARG A 91 22.35 -8.92 2.36
N HIS A 92 21.21 -8.55 2.93
CA HIS A 92 21.03 -7.30 3.68
C HIS A 92 20.61 -7.54 5.14
N SER A 93 20.67 -6.48 5.95
CA SER A 93 20.15 -6.53 7.32
C SER A 93 18.61 -6.48 7.36
N THR A 94 18.02 -6.78 8.53
CA THR A 94 16.57 -6.66 8.73
C THR A 94 16.08 -5.23 8.56
N GLY A 95 16.84 -4.26 9.08
CA GLY A 95 16.53 -2.84 8.99
C GLY A 95 16.54 -2.34 7.55
N GLU A 96 17.62 -2.61 6.83
CA GLU A 96 17.75 -2.23 5.41
C GLU A 96 16.64 -2.84 4.55
N THR A 97 16.29 -4.10 4.81
CA THR A 97 15.20 -4.77 4.08
C THR A 97 13.83 -4.17 4.41
N ALA A 98 13.60 -3.83 5.68
CA ALA A 98 12.37 -3.20 6.13
C ALA A 98 12.17 -1.82 5.49
N GLU A 99 13.23 -1.00 5.46
CA GLU A 99 13.23 0.30 4.80
C GLU A 99 13.04 0.19 3.28
N HIS A 100 13.79 -0.71 2.63
CA HIS A 100 13.71 -0.90 1.17
C HIS A 100 12.31 -1.28 0.69
N TYR A 101 11.59 -2.08 1.48
CA TYR A 101 10.23 -2.55 1.15
C TYR A 101 9.11 -1.81 1.91
N ASN A 102 9.45 -0.76 2.66
CA ASN A 102 8.54 -0.02 3.53
C ASN A 102 7.60 -0.94 4.34
N CYS A 103 8.19 -1.93 5.00
CA CYS A 103 7.47 -2.93 5.78
C CYS A 103 8.09 -3.10 7.16
N SER A 104 7.34 -3.67 8.10
CA SER A 104 7.88 -3.89 9.45
C SER A 104 8.94 -4.98 9.47
N THR A 105 9.90 -4.89 10.38
CA THR A 105 10.94 -5.91 10.58
C THR A 105 10.33 -7.29 10.89
N ALA A 106 9.20 -7.32 11.60
CA ALA A 106 8.43 -8.55 11.84
C ALA A 106 7.91 -9.17 10.53
N THR A 107 7.49 -8.35 9.57
CA THR A 107 7.02 -8.79 8.25
C THR A 107 8.16 -9.42 7.45
N VAL A 108 9.36 -8.82 7.49
CA VAL A 108 10.57 -9.38 6.85
C VAL A 108 10.88 -10.78 7.39
N CYS A 109 10.95 -10.93 8.71
CA CYS A 109 11.21 -12.23 9.34
C CYS A 109 10.14 -13.28 9.02
N ARG A 110 8.87 -12.86 9.00
CA ARG A 110 7.74 -13.73 8.65
C ARG A 110 7.84 -14.20 7.20
N PHE A 111 8.10 -13.30 6.25
CA PHE A 111 8.27 -13.65 4.83
C PHE A 111 9.46 -14.56 4.60
N PHE A 112 10.57 -14.34 5.29
CA PHE A 112 11.73 -15.22 5.20
C PHE A 112 11.41 -16.65 5.67
N ARG A 113 10.76 -16.78 6.83
CA ARG A 113 10.31 -18.09 7.35
C ARG A 113 9.30 -18.76 6.41
N GLN A 114 8.41 -18.00 5.79
CA GLN A 114 7.45 -18.54 4.83
C GLN A 114 8.12 -19.13 3.59
N VAL A 115 9.24 -18.55 3.13
CA VAL A 115 9.95 -19.00 1.92
C VAL A 115 10.93 -20.13 2.22
N HIS A 116 11.70 -20.03 3.32
CA HIS A 116 12.79 -20.96 3.62
C HIS A 116 12.47 -21.96 4.75
N GLY A 117 11.34 -21.80 5.44
CA GLY A 117 10.91 -22.67 6.53
C GLY A 117 11.66 -22.48 7.86
N CYS A 118 12.66 -21.59 7.92
CA CYS A 118 13.49 -21.38 9.11
C CYS A 118 13.92 -19.92 9.27
N SER A 119 14.61 -19.61 10.37
CA SER A 119 15.21 -18.28 10.57
C SER A 119 16.45 -18.08 9.69
N LYS A 120 16.86 -16.83 9.45
CA LYS A 120 18.07 -16.51 8.66
C LYS A 120 19.32 -17.16 9.27
N TYR A 121 19.44 -17.16 10.60
CA TYR A 121 20.53 -17.82 11.30
C TYR A 121 20.61 -19.33 10.98
N GLN A 122 19.50 -20.05 11.17
CA GLN A 122 19.42 -21.49 10.86
C GLN A 122 19.63 -21.78 9.37
N TYR A 123 19.21 -20.87 8.50
CA TYR A 123 19.43 -21.00 7.06
C TYR A 123 20.92 -20.93 6.71
N LEU A 124 21.65 -19.99 7.30
CA LEU A 124 23.09 -19.86 7.08
C LEU A 124 23.85 -21.06 7.65
N GLU A 125 23.52 -21.52 8.86
CA GLU A 125 24.12 -22.74 9.44
C GLU A 125 23.97 -23.96 8.51
N LYS A 126 22.78 -24.18 7.95
CA LYS A 126 22.52 -25.28 6.99
C LYS A 126 23.31 -25.13 5.69
N GLN A 127 23.61 -23.91 5.26
CA GLN A 127 24.42 -23.67 4.06
C GLN A 127 25.89 -24.03 4.34
N TYR A 128 26.43 -23.59 5.48
CA TYR A 128 27.79 -23.96 5.89
C TYR A 128 27.95 -25.47 6.14
N ALA A 129 26.95 -26.12 6.75
CA ALA A 129 26.95 -27.56 7.00
C ALA A 129 26.80 -28.42 5.73
N LYS A 130 26.38 -27.84 4.59
CA LYS A 130 26.33 -28.52 3.29
C LYS A 130 27.60 -28.35 2.45
N GLN A 131 28.45 -27.39 2.81
CA GLN A 131 29.71 -27.11 2.10
C GLN A 131 30.91 -27.85 2.70
N ASN A 132 30.77 -28.32 3.95
CA ASN A 132 31.68 -29.28 4.58
C ASN A 132 31.14 -30.70 4.40
#